data_AF-A0A8S0PZ41-F1
#
_entry.id   AF-A0A8S0PZ41-F1
#
_cell.length_a   1.000
_cell.length_b   1.000
_cell.length_c   1.000
_cell.angle_alpha   90.00
_cell.angle_beta   90.00
_cell.angle_gamma   90.00
#
_symmetry.space_group_name_H-M   'P 1'
#
loop_
_entity.id
_entity.type
_entity.pdbx_description
1 polymer ?
#
loop_
_entity_poly.entity_id
_entity_poly.type
_entity_poly.pdbx_seq_one_letter_code
_entity_poly.pdbx_strand_id
1 'polypeptide(L)'
;MFFNFYSLGKHHIHNPIGVFRLGGVSVRMYLQFYINENGDKVYTTKKESPLGLATESAHPARFSPDDKYSRQRVLLKKRFGLLPTQHPPPKY
;
A
#
# COMPACT_ATOMS: atom_id res chain seq x y z
N MET A 1 55.76 -0.71 -9.26
CA MET A 1 55.15 0.24 -10.22
C MET A 1 53.66 0.37 -9.85
N PHE A 2 53.13 1.57 -9.93
CA PHE A 2 52.00 2.09 -9.17
C PHE A 2 50.63 1.44 -9.47
N PHE A 3 49.83 1.28 -8.42
CA PHE A 3 48.38 1.17 -8.50
C PHE A 3 47.79 2.48 -9.05
N ASN A 4 46.94 2.38 -10.08
CA ASN A 4 45.87 3.34 -10.33
C ASN A 4 44.87 2.77 -11.35
N PHE A 5 43.65 2.47 -10.90
CA PHE A 5 42.48 2.42 -11.77
C PHE A 5 41.38 3.23 -11.09
N TYR A 6 41.41 4.55 -11.33
CA TYR A 6 40.24 5.40 -11.16
C TYR A 6 39.35 5.19 -12.39
N SER A 7 38.12 4.72 -12.19
CA SER A 7 36.97 5.32 -12.87
C SER A 7 35.66 4.92 -12.18
N LEU A 8 35.04 5.95 -11.61
CA LEU A 8 33.69 6.03 -11.05
C LEU A 8 32.61 5.23 -11.83
N GLY A 9 31.88 4.42 -11.07
CA GLY A 9 30.48 4.71 -10.74
C GLY A 9 29.42 4.61 -11.83
N LYS A 10 28.74 3.44 -11.90
CA LYS A 10 27.29 3.34 -12.15
C LYS A 10 26.72 2.13 -11.41
N HIS A 11 26.27 2.30 -10.18
CA HIS A 11 25.34 1.35 -9.57
C HIS A 11 23.96 1.58 -10.19
N HIS A 12 23.63 0.78 -11.21
CA HIS A 12 22.25 0.61 -11.66
C HIS A 12 21.45 -0.03 -10.52
N ILE A 13 20.74 0.80 -9.75
CA ILE A 13 19.72 0.33 -8.82
C ILE A 13 18.56 -0.18 -9.68
N HIS A 14 18.47 -1.49 -9.81
CA HIS A 14 17.36 -2.18 -10.45
C HIS A 14 16.13 -2.05 -9.54
N ASN A 15 15.25 -1.07 -9.81
CA ASN A 15 13.92 -0.99 -9.18
C ASN A 15 12.97 -1.93 -9.95
N PRO A 16 12.55 -3.08 -9.41
CA PRO A 16 11.65 -3.98 -10.11
C PRO A 16 10.21 -3.61 -9.71
N ILE A 17 9.73 -2.46 -10.15
CA ILE A 17 8.30 -2.14 -10.08
C ILE A 17 7.77 -2.34 -11.49
N GLY A 18 7.04 -3.43 -11.71
CA GLY A 18 6.34 -3.70 -12.95
C GLY A 18 5.38 -2.55 -13.26
N VAL A 19 5.83 -1.61 -14.10
CA VAL A 19 5.03 -0.51 -14.62
C VAL A 19 4.18 -1.05 -15.77
N PHE A 20 2.96 -1.49 -15.47
CA PHE A 20 1.94 -1.67 -16.51
C PHE A 20 1.55 -0.29 -17.04
N ARG A 21 2.02 0.03 -18.25
CA ARG A 21 1.83 1.31 -18.92
C ARG A 21 0.74 1.18 -19.98
N LEU A 22 -0.48 1.57 -19.66
CA LEU A 22 -1.55 1.87 -20.62
C LEU A 22 -2.02 3.30 -20.32
N GLY A 23 -1.81 4.24 -21.25
CA GLY A 23 -2.37 5.61 -21.23
C GLY A 23 -2.22 6.37 -19.90
N GLY A 24 -1.00 6.80 -19.57
CA GLY A 24 -0.61 7.17 -18.20
C GLY A 24 -0.80 8.63 -17.80
N VAL A 25 -1.90 8.92 -17.09
CA VAL A 25 -1.83 9.87 -15.95
C VAL A 25 -1.55 9.03 -14.70
N SER A 26 -0.30 9.02 -14.24
CA SER A 26 0.02 8.42 -12.94
C SER A 26 -0.53 9.34 -11.86
N VAL A 27 -1.76 9.07 -11.42
CA VAL A 27 -2.31 9.75 -10.24
C VAL A 27 -1.59 9.19 -9.02
N ARG A 28 -0.47 9.83 -8.65
CA ARG A 28 0.19 9.56 -7.37
C ARG A 28 -0.71 10.11 -6.27
N MET A 29 -1.32 9.19 -5.55
CA MET A 29 -2.17 9.50 -4.42
C MET A 29 -1.30 9.66 -3.18
N TYR A 30 -1.19 10.89 -2.69
CA TYR A 30 -0.26 11.24 -1.60
C TYR A 30 -0.91 11.18 -0.21
N LEU A 31 -2.24 11.19 -0.13
CA LEU A 31 -2.96 11.29 1.13
C LEU A 31 -2.77 10.02 1.96
N GLN A 32 -2.26 10.21 3.17
CA GLN A 32 -2.10 9.18 4.19
C GLN A 32 -3.01 9.49 5.38
N PHE A 33 -3.16 8.52 6.27
CA PHE A 33 -3.80 8.72 7.56
C PHE A 33 -3.15 7.88 8.66
N TYR A 34 -3.41 8.26 9.90
CA TYR A 34 -3.18 7.43 11.08
C TYR A 34 -4.41 7.48 11.98
N ILE A 35 -4.51 6.55 12.93
CA ILE A 35 -5.60 6.51 13.91
C ILE A 35 -5.08 7.16 15.20
N ASN A 36 -5.78 8.19 15.70
CA ASN A 36 -5.44 8.84 16.96
C ASN A 36 -5.90 7.99 18.17
N GLU A 37 -5.57 8.42 19.38
CA GLU A 37 -5.97 7.74 20.62
C GLU A 37 -7.50 7.70 20.81
N ASN A 38 -8.22 8.64 20.20
CA ASN A 38 -9.68 8.69 20.21
C ASN A 38 -10.33 7.73 19.20
N GLY A 39 -9.55 7.10 18.31
CA GLY A 39 -10.04 6.22 17.24
C GLY A 39 -10.39 6.92 15.92
N ASP A 40 -10.16 8.23 15.81
CA ASP A 40 -10.40 9.01 14.59
C ASP A 40 -9.26 8.91 13.58
N LYS A 41 -9.62 8.98 12.29
CA LYS A 41 -8.64 9.06 11.20
C LYS A 41 -8.13 10.49 11.06
N VAL A 42 -6.85 10.70 11.31
CA VAL A 42 -6.17 11.98 11.08
C VAL A 42 -5.40 11.91 9.77
N TYR A 43 -5.74 12.76 8.81
CA TYR A 43 -5.14 12.78 7.49
C TYR A 43 -3.85 13.60 7.45
N THR A 44 -2.88 13.12 6.68
CA THR A 44 -1.57 13.77 6.53
C THR A 44 -0.94 13.43 5.18
N THR A 45 0.03 14.21 4.76
CA THR A 45 0.89 13.90 3.58
C THR A 45 2.23 13.28 4.02
N LYS A 46 2.54 13.32 5.32
CA LYS A 46 3.76 12.72 5.89
C LYS A 46 3.65 11.20 5.88
N LYS A 47 4.81 10.52 5.85
CA LYS A 47 4.91 9.05 5.93
C LYS A 47 4.94 8.51 7.35
N GLU A 48 5.12 9.39 8.31
CA GLU A 48 5.24 9.07 9.73
C GLU A 48 4.22 9.89 10.54
N SER A 49 3.64 9.25 11.54
CA SER A 49 2.77 9.87 12.53
C SER A 49 3.59 10.69 13.53
N PRO A 50 2.97 11.54 14.36
CA PRO A 50 3.67 12.26 15.43
C PRO A 50 4.39 11.34 16.43
N LEU A 51 3.99 10.06 16.51
CA LEU A 51 4.59 9.03 17.36
C LEU A 51 5.68 8.22 16.63
N GLY A 52 6.02 8.58 15.39
CA GLY A 52 7.00 7.86 14.57
C GLY A 52 6.49 6.56 13.95
N LEU A 53 5.18 6.28 14.00
CA LEU A 53 4.59 5.11 13.35
C LEU A 53 4.34 5.38 11.87
N ALA A 54 4.48 4.36 11.02
CA ALA A 54 4.18 4.47 9.60
C ALA A 54 2.69 4.81 9.38
N THR A 55 2.42 5.75 8.47
CA THR A 55 1.06 6.13 8.08
C THR A 55 0.54 5.25 6.96
N GLU A 56 -0.78 5.03 6.94
CA GLU A 56 -1.45 4.19 5.94
C GLU A 56 -2.05 5.01 4.80
N SER A 57 -2.17 4.42 3.61
CA SER A 57 -2.81 5.07 2.46
C SER A 57 -4.29 5.31 2.72
N ALA A 58 -4.75 6.55 2.54
CA ALA A 58 -6.16 6.90 2.66
C ALA A 58 -7.01 6.35 1.50
N HIS A 59 -6.38 5.84 0.45
CA HIS A 59 -7.05 5.43 -0.76
C HIS A 59 -7.41 3.94 -0.74
N PRO A 60 -8.62 3.57 -1.19
CA PRO A 60 -9.02 2.18 -1.27
C PRO A 60 -8.14 1.43 -2.28
N ALA A 61 -7.93 0.14 -2.01
CA ALA A 61 -7.25 -0.75 -2.95
C ALA A 61 -7.99 -0.76 -4.30
N ARG A 62 -7.23 -0.72 -5.41
CA ARG A 62 -7.79 -0.73 -6.76
C ARG A 62 -8.59 -2.02 -6.99
N PHE A 63 -9.85 -1.87 -7.39
CA PHE A 63 -10.64 -2.99 -7.87
C PHE A 63 -10.17 -3.42 -9.26
N SER A 64 -9.93 -4.73 -9.43
CA SER A 64 -9.60 -5.33 -10.72
C SER A 64 -10.54 -6.52 -10.96
N PRO A 65 -11.32 -6.54 -12.05
CA PRO A 65 -12.21 -7.66 -12.34
C PRO A 65 -11.45 -9.00 -12.51
N ASP A 66 -10.23 -8.93 -13.02
CA ASP A 66 -9.31 -10.03 -13.31
C ASP A 66 -8.38 -10.40 -12.13
N ASP A 67 -8.77 -10.05 -10.90
CA ASP A 67 -7.98 -10.34 -9.70
C ASP A 67 -7.85 -11.86 -9.42
N LYS A 68 -6.70 -12.41 -9.81
CA LYS A 68 -6.30 -13.83 -9.60
C LYS A 68 -6.36 -14.28 -8.14
N TYR A 69 -6.23 -13.35 -7.18
CA TYR A 69 -6.18 -13.68 -5.75
C TYR A 69 -7.49 -13.43 -5.00
N SER A 70 -8.58 -13.17 -5.73
CA SER A 70 -9.91 -12.91 -5.17
C SER A 70 -10.43 -14.05 -4.28
N ARG A 71 -10.28 -15.31 -4.71
CA ARG A 71 -10.69 -16.51 -3.95
C ARG A 71 -9.95 -16.60 -2.61
N GLN A 72 -8.64 -16.38 -2.62
CA GLN A 72 -7.76 -16.47 -1.46
C GLN A 72 -8.13 -15.37 -0.44
N ARG A 73 -8.41 -14.16 -0.92
CA ARG A 73 -8.87 -13.05 -0.06
C ARG A 73 -10.16 -13.40 0.67
N VAL A 74 -11.14 -13.99 -0.03
CA VAL A 74 -12.42 -14.41 0.59
C VAL A 74 -12.21 -15.53 1.60
N LEU A 75 -11.42 -16.55 1.27
CA LEU A 75 -11.11 -17.66 2.19
C LEU A 75 -10.41 -17.19 3.47
N LEU A 76 -9.46 -16.25 3.35
CA LEU A 76 -8.78 -15.68 4.51
C LEU A 76 -9.77 -14.94 5.41
N LYS A 77 -10.62 -14.08 4.84
CA LYS A 77 -11.68 -13.39 5.62
C LYS A 77 -12.61 -14.39 6.32
N LYS A 78 -12.98 -15.48 5.66
CA LYS A 78 -13.84 -16.53 6.24
C LYS A 78 -13.19 -17.20 7.46
N ARG A 79 -11.89 -17.53 7.38
CA ARG A 79 -11.15 -18.19 8.48
C ARG A 79 -11.05 -17.33 9.74
N PHE A 80 -10.91 -16.01 9.56
CA PHE A 80 -10.83 -15.07 10.68
C PHE A 80 -12.20 -14.51 11.12
N GLY A 81 -13.31 -15.01 10.58
CA GLY A 81 -14.63 -14.53 10.96
C GLY A 81 -14.94 -13.09 10.53
N LEU A 82 -14.24 -12.57 9.51
CA LEU A 82 -14.31 -11.17 9.08
C LEU A 82 -15.33 -10.92 7.95
N LEU A 83 -16.08 -11.93 7.52
CA LEU A 83 -17.09 -11.73 6.48
C LEU A 83 -18.37 -11.13 7.10
N PRO A 84 -18.95 -10.08 6.50
CA PRO A 84 -20.22 -9.52 6.96
C PRO A 84 -21.35 -10.56 7.03
N THR A 85 -21.33 -11.57 6.14
CA THR A 85 -22.31 -12.67 6.10
C THR A 85 -22.20 -13.65 7.27
N GLN A 86 -21.13 -13.60 8.06
CA GLN A 86 -20.97 -14.42 9.26
C GLN A 86 -21.66 -13.79 10.49
N HIS A 87 -21.99 -12.49 10.41
CA HIS A 87 -22.65 -11.75 11.48
C HIS A 87 -24.16 -11.67 11.22
N PRO A 88 -24.98 -11.45 12.26
CA PRO A 88 -26.40 -11.17 12.08
C PRO A 88 -26.60 -9.95 11.18
N PRO A 89 -27.72 -9.87 10.45
CA PRO A 89 -28.01 -8.75 9.59
C PRO A 89 -28.02 -7.44 10.40
N PRO A 90 -27.53 -6.32 9.82
CA PRO A 90 -27.59 -5.02 10.48
C PRO A 90 -29.05 -4.68 10.78
N LYS A 91 -29.32 -4.27 12.02
CA LYS A 91 -30.60 -3.69 12.43
C LYS A 91 -30.56 -2.20 12.11
N TYR A 92 -31.53 -1.72 11.35
CA TYR A 92 -31.70 -0.32 10.97
C TYR A 92 -32.72 0.36 11.89
#